data_AF-A0A843ILY7-F1
#
_entry.id   AF-A0A843ILY7-F1
#
_cell.length_a   1.000
_cell.length_b   1.000
_cell.length_c   1.000
_cell.angle_alpha   90.00
_cell.angle_beta   90.00
_cell.angle_gamma   90.00
#
_symmetry.space_group_name_H-M   'P 1'
#
loop_
_entity.id
_entity.type
_entity.pdbx_description
1 polymer ?
#
loop_
_entity_poly.entity_id
_entity_poly.type
_entity_poly.pdbx_seq_one_letter_code
_entity_poly.pdbx_strand_id
1 'polypeptide(L)'
;FCLSGILGVFAFEYSWLCVPLTDIISPSSASVLMPLLTGLFGISVLIFSKKGSMPPQTFDGLHVERRNILKCGLIGTFAGSVVGWLPGLSNASANAVIASFVRFEEPHSDESGSTVSALPENNGGPDGSRGYIIAASAANTANAFISIGAFYAIMRMRNGVMAAFSHLKELPEMTFVILAAVIAAISGYLLTIGFSKTGRLFSNINVRSLGISVIIFMTAVTLLFTGIFGLFILILATVVGSLTQIIDIRRVPCIGAVMIPVILFSFGIL
;
A
#
# COMPACT_ATOMS: atom_id res chain seq x y z
N PHE A 1 6.32 16.92 -6.63
CA PHE A 1 7.50 16.31 -5.96
C PHE A 1 8.08 17.27 -4.92
N CYS A 2 8.51 18.48 -5.32
CA CYS A 2 9.03 19.47 -4.36
C CYS A 2 7.99 19.90 -3.32
N LEU A 3 6.75 20.20 -3.73
CA LEU A 3 5.68 20.58 -2.81
C LEU A 3 5.43 19.55 -1.70
N SER A 4 5.29 18.27 -2.07
CA SER A 4 5.17 17.17 -1.11
C SER A 4 6.42 17.02 -0.25
N GLY A 5 7.62 17.24 -0.82
CA GLY A 5 8.87 17.22 -0.07
C GLY A 5 8.99 18.31 0.98
N ILE A 6 8.59 19.53 0.66
CA ILE A 6 8.54 20.65 1.61
C ILE A 6 7.58 20.32 2.76
N LEU A 7 6.39 19.79 2.43
CA LEU A 7 5.46 19.31 3.46
C LEU A 7 6.08 18.20 4.32
N GLY A 8 6.84 17.30 3.71
CA GLY A 8 7.60 16.27 4.41
C GLY A 8 8.62 16.85 5.38
N VAL A 9 9.45 17.78 4.93
CA VAL A 9 10.48 18.43 5.75
C VAL A 9 9.83 19.12 6.94
N PHE A 10 8.79 19.91 6.68
CA PHE A 10 7.99 20.55 7.71
C PHE A 10 7.44 19.53 8.73
N ALA A 11 6.85 18.43 8.26
CA ALA A 11 6.30 17.41 9.15
C ALA A 11 7.37 16.76 10.03
N PHE A 12 8.55 16.44 9.49
CA PHE A 12 9.63 15.82 10.26
C PHE A 12 10.29 16.79 11.26
N GLU A 13 10.53 18.04 10.85
CA GLU A 13 11.13 19.08 11.68
C GLU A 13 10.24 19.44 12.88
N TYR A 14 8.92 19.57 12.65
CA TYR A 14 7.94 19.87 13.69
C TYR A 14 7.29 18.62 14.30
N SER A 15 7.90 17.44 14.12
CA SER A 15 7.35 16.18 14.64
C SER A 15 7.15 16.19 16.17
N TRP A 16 7.92 17.01 16.89
CA TRP A 16 7.79 17.20 18.33
C TRP A 16 6.49 17.92 18.77
N LEU A 17 5.77 18.59 17.85
CA LEU A 17 4.43 19.14 18.13
C LEU A 17 3.34 18.07 18.09
N CYS A 18 3.62 16.88 17.55
CA CYS A 18 2.69 15.75 17.61
C CYS A 18 2.64 15.22 19.04
N VAL A 19 1.68 15.70 19.81
CA VAL A 19 1.39 15.19 21.16
C VAL A 19 0.22 14.22 21.06
N PRO A 20 0.46 12.89 21.14
CA PRO A 20 -0.60 11.90 21.13
C PRO A 20 -1.57 12.14 22.29
N LEU A 21 -2.87 11.94 22.04
CA LEU A 21 -3.84 11.88 23.14
C LEU A 21 -3.60 10.63 24.00
N THR A 22 -2.96 9.60 23.44
CA THR A 22 -2.55 8.40 24.16
C THR A 22 -1.46 8.64 25.19
N ASP A 23 -0.70 9.74 25.16
CA ASP A 23 0.32 10.04 26.18
C ASP A 23 -0.29 10.21 27.57
N ILE A 24 -1.59 10.50 27.66
CA ILE A 24 -2.36 10.47 28.91
C ILE A 24 -2.41 9.06 29.52
N ILE A 25 -2.35 8.02 28.68
CA ILE A 25 -2.52 6.60 29.04
C ILE A 25 -1.18 5.85 29.01
N SER A 26 -0.31 6.14 28.04
CA SER A 26 1.03 5.56 27.90
C SER A 26 1.88 6.43 26.98
N PRO A 27 3.10 6.83 27.39
CA PRO A 27 3.99 7.63 26.55
C PRO A 27 4.34 6.85 25.29
N SER A 28 4.04 7.43 24.13
CA SER A 28 4.22 6.78 22.83
C SER A 28 4.91 7.74 21.86
N SER A 29 5.92 7.26 21.13
CA SER A 29 6.58 8.07 20.11
C SER A 29 5.61 8.32 18.96
N ALA A 30 5.12 9.56 18.84
CA ALA A 30 4.21 9.94 17.77
C ALA A 30 4.91 9.83 16.40
N SER A 31 4.44 8.92 15.55
CA SER A 31 4.97 8.82 14.18
C SER A 31 4.27 9.82 13.26
N VAL A 32 4.97 10.90 12.89
CA VAL A 32 4.42 11.93 11.98
C VAL A 32 4.11 11.40 10.57
N LEU A 33 4.68 10.25 10.24
CA LEU A 33 4.40 9.52 9.01
C LEU A 33 2.93 9.10 8.89
N MET A 34 2.25 8.80 10.00
CA MET A 34 0.87 8.32 9.97
C MET A 34 -0.10 9.36 9.38
N PRO A 35 -0.22 10.61 9.91
CA PRO A 35 -1.05 11.64 9.29
C PRO A 35 -0.61 12.00 7.87
N LEU A 36 0.70 12.06 7.62
CA LEU A 36 1.27 12.44 6.33
C LEU A 36 0.89 11.43 5.22
N LEU A 37 1.12 10.13 5.44
CA LEU A 37 0.80 9.09 4.45
C LEU A 37 -0.71 8.89 4.33
N THR A 38 -1.45 8.99 5.43
CA THR A 38 -2.92 8.89 5.44
C THR A 38 -3.56 10.00 4.61
N GLY A 39 -3.07 11.23 4.67
CA GLY A 39 -3.58 12.31 3.82
C GLY A 39 -3.16 12.16 2.36
N LEU A 40 -1.87 11.92 2.10
CA LEU A 40 -1.31 11.85 0.74
C LEU A 40 -1.87 10.68 -0.09
N PHE A 41 -2.17 9.55 0.54
CA PHE A 41 -2.57 8.32 -0.15
C PHE A 41 -3.87 7.68 0.33
N GLY A 42 -4.38 8.01 1.52
CA GLY A 42 -5.63 7.45 2.05
C GLY A 42 -6.82 8.35 1.74
N ILE A 43 -6.98 9.40 2.52
CA ILE A 43 -8.14 10.31 2.48
C ILE A 43 -8.27 10.98 1.13
N SER A 44 -7.16 11.42 0.52
CA SER A 44 -7.18 11.99 -0.83
C SER A 44 -7.85 11.06 -1.85
N VAL A 45 -7.50 9.76 -1.89
CA VAL A 45 -8.15 8.77 -2.79
C VAL A 45 -9.65 8.70 -2.51
N LEU A 46 -10.03 8.61 -1.23
CA LEU A 46 -11.41 8.38 -0.82
C LEU A 46 -12.32 9.55 -1.20
N ILE A 47 -11.81 10.78 -1.11
CA ILE A 47 -12.56 11.99 -1.50
C ILE A 47 -12.95 11.95 -3.00
N PHE A 48 -12.06 11.45 -3.86
CA PHE A 48 -12.28 11.36 -5.30
C PHE A 48 -12.82 9.99 -5.75
N SER A 49 -13.20 9.11 -4.81
CA SER A 49 -13.72 7.80 -5.16
C SER A 49 -15.08 7.89 -5.86
N LYS A 50 -15.35 6.94 -6.78
CA LYS A 50 -16.61 6.88 -7.52
C LYS A 50 -17.79 6.75 -6.57
N LYS A 51 -18.85 7.50 -6.85
CA LYS A 51 -20.13 7.45 -6.14
C LYS A 51 -20.98 6.32 -6.73
N GLY A 52 -21.72 5.62 -5.89
CA GLY A 52 -22.61 4.54 -6.31
C GLY A 52 -22.80 3.49 -5.24
N SER A 53 -23.58 2.46 -5.56
CA SER A 53 -23.71 1.27 -4.74
C SER A 53 -22.70 0.21 -5.21
N MET A 54 -22.12 -0.52 -4.26
CA MET A 54 -21.26 -1.64 -4.59
C MET A 54 -22.05 -2.68 -5.41
N PRO A 55 -21.51 -3.18 -6.55
CA PRO A 55 -22.21 -4.13 -7.40
C PRO A 55 -22.47 -5.45 -6.65
N PRO A 56 -23.49 -6.22 -7.06
CA PRO A 56 -23.81 -7.50 -6.45
C PRO A 56 -22.62 -8.46 -6.56
N GLN A 57 -22.21 -9.02 -5.42
CA GLN A 57 -21.08 -9.95 -5.35
C GLN A 57 -21.56 -11.36 -5.74
N THR A 58 -21.25 -11.79 -6.95
CA THR A 58 -21.47 -13.15 -7.43
C THR A 58 -20.15 -13.91 -7.46
N PHE A 59 -20.16 -15.17 -7.02
CA PHE A 59 -19.01 -16.06 -7.16
C PHE A 59 -19.23 -16.94 -8.38
N ASP A 60 -18.47 -16.65 -9.44
CA ASP A 60 -18.52 -17.37 -10.70
C ASP A 60 -17.31 -18.31 -10.87
N GLY A 61 -16.73 -18.79 -9.76
CA GLY A 61 -15.55 -19.64 -9.78
C GLY A 61 -14.23 -18.92 -10.06
N LEU A 62 -13.13 -19.66 -9.90
CA LEU A 62 -11.76 -19.19 -10.17
C LEU A 62 -11.35 -19.58 -11.60
N HIS A 63 -11.76 -18.76 -12.57
CA HIS A 63 -11.34 -18.92 -13.95
C HIS A 63 -9.99 -18.23 -14.17
N VAL A 64 -8.89 -18.91 -13.85
CA VAL A 64 -7.53 -18.41 -14.13
C VAL A 64 -6.68 -19.53 -14.73
N GLU A 65 -6.06 -19.27 -15.87
CA GLU A 65 -5.17 -20.23 -16.51
C GLU A 65 -3.93 -20.49 -15.62
N ARG A 66 -3.56 -21.76 -15.44
CA ARG A 66 -2.37 -22.15 -14.64
C ARG A 66 -1.10 -21.46 -15.09
N ARG A 67 -0.94 -21.26 -16.41
CA ARG A 67 0.19 -20.55 -17.00
C ARG A 67 0.24 -19.10 -16.56
N ASN A 68 -0.91 -18.44 -16.47
CA ASN A 68 -1.00 -17.05 -16.00
C ASN A 68 -0.67 -16.96 -14.51
N ILE A 69 -1.14 -17.91 -13.69
CA ILE A 69 -0.78 -18.01 -12.27
C ILE A 69 0.74 -18.13 -12.11
N LEU A 70 1.38 -19.03 -12.86
CA LEU A 70 2.82 -19.25 -12.78
C LEU A 70 3.61 -18.03 -13.27
N LYS A 71 3.23 -17.45 -14.42
CA LYS A 71 3.91 -16.28 -14.99
C LYS A 71 3.81 -15.06 -14.09
N CYS A 72 2.59 -14.68 -13.67
CA CYS A 72 2.36 -13.55 -12.78
C CYS A 72 2.97 -13.79 -11.40
N GLY A 73 2.89 -15.03 -10.88
CA GLY A 73 3.51 -15.44 -9.63
C GLY A 73 5.02 -15.29 -9.64
N LEU A 74 5.71 -15.72 -10.70
CA LEU A 74 7.16 -15.56 -10.85
C LEU A 74 7.58 -14.09 -10.98
N ILE A 75 6.88 -13.31 -11.81
CA ILE A 75 7.17 -11.86 -11.97
C ILE A 75 6.99 -11.13 -10.65
N GLY A 76 5.88 -11.42 -9.95
CA GLY A 76 5.60 -10.86 -8.63
C GLY A 76 6.65 -11.25 -7.60
N THR A 77 7.00 -12.54 -7.52
CA THR A 77 8.01 -13.05 -6.58
C THR A 77 9.36 -12.37 -6.82
N PHE A 78 9.79 -12.27 -8.08
CA PHE A 78 11.04 -11.59 -8.43
C PHE A 78 11.01 -10.10 -8.05
N ALA A 79 9.95 -9.37 -8.40
CA ALA A 79 9.78 -7.98 -8.02
C ALA A 79 9.79 -7.79 -6.49
N GLY A 80 9.10 -8.67 -5.75
CA GLY A 80 9.07 -8.68 -4.30
C GLY A 80 10.42 -8.98 -3.66
N SER A 81 11.17 -9.94 -4.19
CA SER A 81 12.53 -10.25 -3.73
C SER A 81 13.49 -9.08 -3.95
N VAL A 82 13.43 -8.44 -5.12
CA VAL A 82 14.27 -7.27 -5.45
C VAL A 82 13.96 -6.11 -4.50
N VAL A 83 12.68 -5.80 -4.30
CA VAL A 83 12.23 -4.71 -3.43
C VAL A 83 12.49 -5.00 -1.95
N GLY A 84 12.41 -6.27 -1.53
CA GLY A 84 12.72 -6.66 -0.15
C GLY A 84 14.20 -6.56 0.19
N TRP A 85 15.07 -6.70 -0.80
CA TRP A 85 16.52 -6.59 -0.62
C TRP A 85 17.02 -5.14 -0.75
N LEU A 86 16.53 -4.40 -1.75
CA LEU A 86 17.01 -3.06 -2.09
C LEU A 86 16.55 -1.98 -1.09
N PRO A 87 17.49 -1.18 -0.52
CA PRO A 87 17.14 -0.08 0.35
C PRO A 87 16.38 1.04 -0.38
N GLY A 88 15.37 1.61 0.27
CA GLY A 88 14.58 2.73 -0.28
C GLY A 88 13.44 2.32 -1.23
N LEU A 89 13.34 1.02 -1.58
CA LEU A 89 12.21 0.48 -2.32
C LEU A 89 11.14 -0.06 -1.36
N SER A 90 9.87 0.16 -1.69
CA SER A 90 8.70 -0.26 -0.91
C SER A 90 7.77 -1.15 -1.74
N ASN A 91 6.78 -1.79 -1.13
CA ASN A 91 5.72 -2.52 -1.85
C ASN A 91 5.09 -1.66 -2.96
N ALA A 92 5.02 -0.34 -2.77
CA ALA A 92 4.57 0.59 -3.81
C ALA A 92 5.45 0.55 -5.07
N SER A 93 6.78 0.46 -4.93
CA SER A 93 7.69 0.29 -6.07
C SER A 93 7.57 -1.11 -6.70
N ALA A 94 7.33 -2.17 -5.91
CA ALA A 94 7.07 -3.50 -6.46
C ALA A 94 5.83 -3.48 -7.36
N ASN A 95 4.74 -2.88 -6.87
CA ASN A 95 3.49 -2.73 -7.61
C ASN A 95 3.65 -1.89 -8.88
N ALA A 96 4.46 -0.83 -8.85
CA ALA A 96 4.77 -0.02 -10.03
C ALA A 96 5.52 -0.82 -11.09
N VAL A 97 6.50 -1.64 -10.68
CA VAL A 97 7.22 -2.55 -11.58
C VAL A 97 6.26 -3.59 -12.15
N ILE A 98 5.44 -4.22 -11.32
CA ILE A 98 4.43 -5.20 -11.76
C ILE A 98 3.44 -4.57 -12.74
N ALA A 99 2.95 -3.36 -12.49
CA ALA A 99 2.03 -2.64 -13.37
C ALA A 99 2.66 -2.25 -14.72
N SER A 100 4.00 -2.18 -14.81
CA SER A 100 4.68 -1.98 -16.09
C SER A 100 4.73 -3.25 -16.95
N PHE A 101 4.76 -4.42 -16.31
CA PHE A 101 4.80 -5.73 -16.97
C PHE A 101 3.41 -6.34 -17.20
N VAL A 102 2.45 -6.04 -16.32
CA VAL A 102 1.05 -6.42 -16.43
C VAL A 102 0.31 -5.21 -17.04
N ARG A 103 0.23 -5.19 -18.37
CA ARG A 103 -0.46 -4.14 -19.11
C ARG A 103 -1.95 -4.17 -18.73
N PHE A 104 -2.46 -3.05 -18.23
CA PHE A 104 -3.89 -2.79 -18.18
C PHE A 104 -4.26 -2.09 -19.47
N GLU A 105 -5.05 -2.75 -20.32
CA GLU A 105 -5.81 -2.04 -21.34
C GLU A 105 -7.12 -1.60 -20.66
N GLU A 106 -7.37 -0.30 -20.56
CA GLU A 106 -8.71 0.17 -20.21
C GLU A 106 -9.67 -0.26 -21.33
N PRO A 107 -10.90 -0.69 -21.02
CA PRO A 107 -11.88 -0.93 -22.07
C PRO A 107 -12.26 0.43 -22.67
N HIS A 108 -11.60 0.79 -23.76
CA HIS A 108 -12.07 1.84 -24.66
C HIS A 108 -13.42 1.37 -25.23
N SER A 109 -14.48 2.06 -24.84
CA SER A 109 -15.77 2.00 -25.51
C SER A 109 -15.65 2.75 -26.84
N ASP A 110 -15.14 2.08 -27.87
CA ASP A 110 -15.12 2.64 -29.22
C ASP A 110 -16.24 2.02 -30.06
N GLU A 111 -17.22 2.86 -30.42
CA GLU A 111 -18.08 2.66 -31.57
C GLU A 111 -17.24 2.59 -32.85
N SER A 112 -17.66 1.72 -33.76
CA SER A 112 -17.20 1.56 -35.15
C SER A 112 -16.01 0.64 -35.41
N GLY A 113 -16.31 -0.45 -36.10
CA GLY A 113 -15.36 -1.50 -36.45
C GLY A 113 -14.44 -1.17 -37.62
N SER A 114 -13.30 -1.84 -37.65
CA SER A 114 -12.70 -2.42 -38.86
C SER A 114 -11.55 -3.35 -38.49
N THR A 115 -11.38 -4.40 -39.28
CA THR A 115 -10.48 -5.52 -39.09
C THR A 115 -9.01 -5.17 -39.38
N VAL A 116 -8.13 -5.37 -38.40
CA VAL A 116 -6.68 -5.59 -38.64
C VAL A 116 -6.19 -6.74 -37.79
N SER A 117 -5.71 -7.77 -38.47
CA SER A 117 -5.14 -9.01 -37.93
C SER A 117 -3.65 -8.88 -37.57
N ALA A 118 -3.25 -9.69 -36.57
CA ALA A 118 -1.92 -10.24 -36.28
C ALA A 118 -1.09 -9.58 -35.15
N LEU A 119 -1.36 -10.01 -33.91
CA LEU A 119 -0.42 -10.55 -32.89
C LEU A 119 -1.25 -10.96 -31.65
N PRO A 120 -0.81 -11.91 -30.80
CA PRO A 120 -1.71 -12.70 -29.97
C PRO A 120 -2.45 -11.84 -28.94
N GLU A 121 -3.74 -11.71 -29.20
CA GLU A 121 -4.81 -11.34 -28.30
C GLU A 121 -4.75 -12.20 -27.04
N ASN A 122 -4.11 -11.71 -25.97
CA ASN A 122 -4.31 -12.25 -24.64
C ASN A 122 -3.87 -11.22 -23.59
N ASN A 123 -4.69 -11.02 -22.56
CA ASN A 123 -4.47 -10.23 -21.33
C ASN A 123 -5.11 -8.83 -21.22
N GLY A 124 -6.03 -8.43 -22.09
CA GLY A 124 -6.84 -7.21 -21.92
C GLY A 124 -8.20 -7.41 -21.22
N GLY A 125 -8.52 -8.64 -20.80
CA GLY A 125 -9.78 -8.99 -20.13
C GLY A 125 -9.70 -9.01 -18.59
N PRO A 126 -10.74 -9.50 -17.88
CA PRO A 126 -10.72 -9.71 -16.42
C PRO A 126 -9.49 -10.50 -15.90
N ASP A 127 -8.80 -11.22 -16.79
CA ASP A 127 -7.53 -11.90 -16.53
C ASP A 127 -6.34 -10.97 -16.24
N GLY A 128 -6.34 -9.72 -16.74
CA GLY A 128 -5.31 -8.72 -16.42
C GLY A 128 -5.38 -8.25 -14.97
N SER A 129 -6.60 -7.92 -14.50
CA SER A 129 -6.86 -7.57 -13.09
C SER A 129 -6.56 -8.73 -12.15
N ARG A 130 -6.94 -9.95 -12.52
CA ARG A 130 -6.62 -11.17 -11.76
C ARG A 130 -5.10 -11.44 -11.74
N GLY A 131 -4.43 -11.28 -12.88
CA GLY A 131 -2.98 -11.40 -13.01
C GLY A 131 -2.22 -10.39 -12.14
N TYR A 132 -2.70 -9.15 -12.07
CA TYR A 132 -2.14 -8.13 -11.17
C TYR A 132 -2.32 -8.52 -9.71
N ILE A 133 -3.49 -9.01 -9.30
CA ILE A 133 -3.74 -9.46 -7.92
C ILE A 133 -2.79 -10.62 -7.57
N ILE A 134 -2.59 -11.58 -8.47
CA ILE A 134 -1.66 -12.70 -8.28
C ILE A 134 -0.22 -12.19 -8.13
N ALA A 135 0.24 -11.33 -9.05
CA ALA A 135 1.59 -10.81 -9.02
C ALA A 135 1.87 -9.94 -7.78
N ALA A 136 0.95 -9.04 -7.42
CA ALA A 136 1.07 -8.19 -6.24
C ALA A 136 1.05 -9.01 -4.94
N SER A 137 0.21 -10.05 -4.88
CA SER A 137 0.18 -10.97 -3.73
C SER A 137 1.50 -11.74 -3.61
N ALA A 138 1.99 -12.31 -4.72
CA ALA A 138 3.28 -13.00 -4.75
C ALA A 138 4.44 -12.08 -4.35
N ALA A 139 4.43 -10.82 -4.80
CA ALA A 139 5.44 -9.83 -4.43
C ALA A 139 5.41 -9.48 -2.95
N ASN A 140 4.23 -9.27 -2.37
CA ASN A 140 4.08 -8.99 -0.94
C ASN A 140 4.53 -10.18 -0.08
N THR A 141 4.16 -11.40 -0.47
CA THR A 141 4.61 -12.62 0.22
C THR A 141 6.12 -12.78 0.12
N ALA A 142 6.70 -12.66 -1.09
CA ALA A 142 8.15 -12.73 -1.29
C ALA A 142 8.88 -11.66 -0.47
N ASN A 143 8.40 -10.41 -0.48
CA ASN A 143 8.98 -9.34 0.32
C ASN A 143 8.91 -9.66 1.82
N ALA A 144 7.81 -10.21 2.34
CA ALA A 144 7.70 -10.57 3.76
C ALA A 144 8.79 -11.57 4.18
N PHE A 145 9.04 -12.63 3.41
CA PHE A 145 10.09 -13.61 3.72
C PHE A 145 11.51 -13.09 3.46
N ILE A 146 11.74 -12.41 2.34
CA ILE A 146 13.06 -11.87 1.98
C ILE A 146 13.48 -10.74 2.92
N SER A 147 12.54 -9.90 3.37
CA SER A 147 12.82 -8.84 4.34
C SER A 147 13.23 -9.37 5.71
N ILE A 148 12.66 -10.51 6.17
CA ILE A 148 13.14 -11.21 7.37
C ILE A 148 14.60 -11.64 7.17
N GLY A 149 14.91 -12.32 6.06
CA GLY A 149 16.28 -12.72 5.75
C GLY A 149 17.26 -11.53 5.69
N ALA A 150 16.86 -10.44 5.02
CA ALA A 150 17.64 -9.22 4.91
C ALA A 150 17.82 -8.52 6.27
N PHE A 151 16.83 -8.58 7.17
CA PHE A 151 16.94 -8.07 8.52
C PHE A 151 17.97 -8.84 9.33
N TYR A 152 17.97 -10.18 9.29
CA TYR A 152 18.99 -10.98 9.98
C TYR A 152 20.39 -10.84 9.37
N ALA A 153 20.50 -10.57 8.06
CA ALA A 153 21.80 -10.45 7.39
C ALA A 153 22.41 -9.04 7.49
N ILE A 154 21.61 -7.98 7.40
CA ILE A 154 22.07 -6.59 7.24
C ILE A 154 21.54 -5.67 8.37
N MET A 155 20.71 -6.17 9.29
CA MET A 155 20.10 -5.40 10.39
C MET A 155 19.33 -4.16 9.91
N ARG A 156 18.75 -4.24 8.71
CA ARG A 156 17.99 -3.13 8.10
C ARG A 156 16.49 -3.40 8.19
N MET A 157 15.77 -2.47 8.79
CA MET A 157 14.30 -2.47 8.79
C MET A 157 13.77 -2.15 7.39
N ARG A 158 12.86 -2.98 6.88
CA ARG A 158 12.27 -2.83 5.53
C ARG A 158 10.76 -2.61 5.55
N ASN A 159 10.09 -3.06 6.60
CA ASN A 159 8.66 -2.89 6.81
C ASN A 159 8.38 -2.73 8.31
N GLY A 160 7.13 -2.41 8.65
CA GLY A 160 6.73 -2.18 10.05
C GLY A 160 6.95 -3.39 10.96
N VAL A 161 6.88 -4.62 10.43
CA VAL A 161 7.15 -5.83 11.21
C VAL A 161 8.61 -5.88 11.63
N MET A 162 9.55 -5.61 10.71
CA MET A 162 10.98 -5.55 11.04
C MET A 162 11.32 -4.39 11.99
N ALA A 163 10.57 -3.29 11.91
CA ALA A 163 10.69 -2.19 12.87
C ALA A 163 10.18 -2.56 14.27
N ALA A 164 9.20 -3.46 14.39
CA ALA A 164 8.83 -4.03 15.69
C ALA A 164 9.94 -4.95 16.22
N PHE A 165 10.53 -5.79 15.36
CA PHE A 165 11.66 -6.65 15.73
C PHE A 165 12.87 -5.88 16.26
N SER A 166 13.16 -4.69 15.74
CA SER A 166 14.31 -3.89 16.22
C SER A 166 14.17 -3.39 17.65
N HIS A 167 12.97 -3.45 18.25
CA HIS A 167 12.74 -3.10 19.65
C HIS A 167 12.85 -4.32 20.58
N LEU A 168 12.97 -5.54 20.04
CA LEU A 168 13.20 -6.73 20.84
C LEU A 168 14.64 -6.73 21.34
N LYS A 169 14.80 -6.95 22.65
CA LYS A 169 16.12 -7.01 23.31
C LYS A 169 16.97 -8.17 22.79
N GLU A 170 16.32 -9.28 22.46
CA GLU A 170 16.96 -10.48 21.92
C GLU A 170 16.18 -10.93 20.68
N LEU A 171 16.90 -11.18 19.59
CA LEU A 171 16.29 -11.68 18.36
C LEU A 171 16.06 -13.19 18.50
N PRO A 172 14.83 -13.68 18.26
CA PRO A 172 14.56 -15.10 18.25
C PRO A 172 15.38 -15.80 17.17
N GLU A 173 15.53 -17.11 17.28
CA GLU A 173 16.22 -17.90 16.25
C GLU A 173 15.48 -17.77 14.90
N MET A 174 16.24 -17.64 13.81
CA MET A 174 15.68 -17.48 12.46
C MET A 174 14.69 -18.59 12.11
N THR A 175 14.96 -19.83 12.54
CA THR A 175 14.09 -20.99 12.37
C THR A 175 12.69 -20.74 12.94
N PHE A 176 12.62 -20.17 14.14
CA PHE A 176 11.35 -19.87 14.81
C PHE A 176 10.58 -18.76 14.08
N VAL A 177 11.27 -17.71 13.63
CA VAL A 177 10.63 -16.60 12.90
C VAL A 177 10.07 -17.07 11.56
N ILE A 178 10.82 -17.90 10.82
CA ILE A 178 10.35 -18.46 9.55
C ILE A 178 9.14 -19.39 9.79
N LEU A 179 9.18 -20.22 10.82
CA LEU A 179 8.05 -21.07 11.19
C LEU A 179 6.81 -20.24 11.52
N ALA A 180 6.95 -19.20 12.35
CA ALA A 180 5.87 -18.28 12.68
C ALA A 180 5.33 -17.57 11.43
N ALA A 181 6.20 -17.15 10.51
CA ALA A 181 5.80 -16.52 9.25
C ALA A 181 5.01 -17.48 8.35
N VAL A 182 5.41 -18.76 8.26
CA VAL A 182 4.67 -19.80 7.52
C VAL A 182 3.30 -20.04 8.15
N ILE A 183 3.23 -20.19 9.48
CA ILE A 183 1.95 -20.35 10.19
C ILE A 183 1.06 -19.13 9.94
N ALA A 184 1.59 -17.92 10.06
CA ALA A 184 0.84 -16.69 9.79
C ALA A 184 0.34 -16.62 8.34
N ALA A 185 1.13 -17.06 7.36
CA ALA A 185 0.73 -17.12 5.96
C ALA A 185 -0.41 -18.12 5.73
N ILE A 186 -0.33 -19.32 6.32
CA ILE A 186 -1.38 -20.34 6.23
C ILE A 186 -2.65 -19.84 6.92
N SER A 187 -2.54 -19.30 8.13
CA SER A 187 -3.67 -18.73 8.87
C SER A 187 -4.32 -17.58 8.10
N GLY A 188 -3.52 -16.67 7.53
CA GLY A 188 -4.00 -15.57 6.70
C GLY A 188 -4.73 -16.04 5.44
N TYR A 189 -4.23 -17.09 4.78
CA TYR A 189 -4.89 -17.72 3.64
C TYR A 189 -6.25 -18.31 4.02
N LEU A 190 -6.32 -19.09 5.11
CA LEU A 190 -7.57 -19.67 5.60
C LEU A 190 -8.59 -18.59 6.00
N LEU A 191 -8.12 -17.55 6.70
CA LEU A 191 -8.93 -16.41 7.10
C LEU A 191 -9.50 -15.66 5.87
N THR A 192 -8.68 -15.48 4.83
CA THR A 192 -9.10 -14.84 3.57
C THR A 192 -10.20 -15.65 2.89
N ILE A 193 -10.07 -16.98 2.82
CA ILE A 193 -11.13 -17.85 2.29
C ILE A 193 -12.39 -17.76 3.15
N GLY A 194 -12.26 -17.74 4.48
CA GLY A 194 -13.37 -17.58 5.40
C GLY A 194 -14.15 -16.29 5.15
N PHE A 195 -13.44 -15.16 5.11
CA PHE A 195 -14.05 -13.85 4.86
C PHE A 195 -14.58 -13.66 3.44
N SER A 196 -14.01 -14.35 2.44
CA SER A 196 -14.52 -14.31 1.07
C SER A 196 -15.98 -14.74 0.97
N LYS A 197 -16.45 -15.65 1.85
CA LYS A 197 -17.86 -16.08 1.90
C LYS A 197 -18.81 -14.96 2.33
N THR A 198 -18.30 -13.99 3.09
CA THR A 198 -19.04 -12.81 3.55
C THR A 198 -19.15 -11.73 2.48
N GLY A 199 -18.59 -11.93 1.28
CA GLY A 199 -18.66 -10.96 0.18
C GLY A 199 -20.10 -10.50 -0.15
N ARG A 200 -21.09 -11.38 0.01
CA ARG A 200 -22.51 -11.02 -0.17
C ARG A 200 -23.01 -9.95 0.80
N LEU A 201 -22.43 -9.85 2.00
CA LEU A 201 -22.78 -8.82 2.99
C LEU A 201 -22.44 -7.41 2.50
N PHE A 202 -21.44 -7.29 1.62
CA PHE A 202 -21.01 -6.02 1.06
C PHE A 202 -21.82 -5.60 -0.18
N SER A 203 -22.73 -6.45 -0.65
CA SER A 203 -23.64 -6.16 -1.75
C SER A 203 -24.53 -4.96 -1.40
N ASN A 204 -24.67 -4.00 -2.33
CA ASN A 204 -25.49 -2.80 -2.17
C ASN A 204 -25.05 -1.81 -1.08
N ILE A 205 -23.85 -1.94 -0.50
CA ILE A 205 -23.33 -0.89 0.38
C ILE A 205 -23.07 0.37 -0.45
N ASN A 206 -23.57 1.50 0.04
CA ASN A 206 -23.30 2.80 -0.55
C ASN A 206 -21.83 3.16 -0.35
N VAL A 207 -21.07 3.23 -1.44
CA VAL A 207 -19.64 3.51 -1.45
C VAL A 207 -19.33 4.86 -0.80
N ARG A 208 -20.25 5.83 -0.91
CA ARG A 208 -20.08 7.15 -0.26
C ARG A 208 -20.14 7.06 1.25
N SER A 209 -21.11 6.33 1.81
CA SER A 209 -21.24 6.16 3.26
C SER A 209 -20.04 5.43 3.84
N LEU A 210 -19.60 4.37 3.15
CA LEU A 210 -18.41 3.62 3.50
C LEU A 210 -17.15 4.50 3.46
N GLY A 211 -16.97 5.28 2.39
CA GLY A 211 -15.85 6.21 2.27
C GLY A 211 -15.81 7.24 3.38
N ILE A 212 -16.96 7.85 3.72
CA ILE A 212 -17.06 8.80 4.84
C ILE A 212 -16.73 8.11 6.17
N SER A 213 -17.24 6.90 6.40
CA SER A 213 -16.93 6.13 7.61
C SER A 213 -15.43 5.87 7.76
N VAL A 214 -14.74 5.48 6.67
CA VAL A 214 -13.29 5.27 6.67
C VAL A 214 -12.54 6.57 6.91
N ILE A 215 -12.95 7.69 6.30
CA ILE A 215 -12.33 9.01 6.54
C ILE A 215 -12.47 9.42 8.00
N ILE A 216 -13.65 9.26 8.60
CA ILE A 216 -13.89 9.55 10.02
C ILE A 216 -13.00 8.67 10.89
N PHE A 217 -12.95 7.36 10.61
CA PHE A 217 -12.11 6.42 11.34
C PHE A 217 -10.63 6.78 11.27
N MET A 218 -10.09 7.03 10.07
CA MET A 218 -8.70 7.44 9.89
C MET A 218 -8.39 8.77 10.57
N THR A 219 -9.31 9.72 10.54
CA THR A 219 -9.18 11.02 11.23
C THR A 219 -9.16 10.83 12.75
N ALA A 220 -10.04 9.97 13.29
CA ALA A 220 -10.09 9.66 14.72
C ALA A 220 -8.81 8.96 15.19
N VAL A 221 -8.32 7.95 14.46
CA VAL A 221 -7.05 7.28 14.75
C VAL A 221 -5.89 8.30 14.68
N THR A 222 -5.91 9.20 13.69
CA THR A 222 -4.91 10.26 13.58
C THR A 222 -4.91 11.21 14.76
N LEU A 223 -6.09 11.67 15.19
CA LEU A 223 -6.23 12.49 16.37
C LEU A 223 -5.74 11.75 17.63
N LEU A 224 -6.08 10.47 17.76
CA LEU A 224 -5.71 9.66 18.93
C LEU A 224 -4.19 9.51 19.08
N PHE A 225 -3.49 9.17 17.99
CA PHE A 225 -2.05 8.83 18.03
C PHE A 225 -1.10 9.97 17.71
N THR A 226 -1.57 11.08 17.12
CA THR A 226 -0.72 12.25 16.77
C THR A 226 -1.26 13.59 17.26
N GLY A 227 -2.44 13.60 17.89
CA GLY A 227 -3.05 14.81 18.44
C GLY A 227 -3.54 15.80 17.40
N ILE A 228 -3.79 17.03 17.86
CA ILE A 228 -4.33 18.11 17.02
C ILE A 228 -3.35 18.54 15.91
N PHE A 229 -2.04 18.53 16.19
CA PHE A 229 -1.03 18.85 15.19
C PHE A 229 -0.96 17.78 14.10
N GLY A 230 -1.14 16.50 14.46
CA GLY A 230 -1.32 15.42 13.49
C GLY A 230 -2.48 15.66 12.53
N LEU A 231 -3.62 16.17 13.03
CA LEU A 231 -4.74 16.54 12.16
C LEU A 231 -4.39 17.69 11.20
N PHE A 232 -3.62 18.67 11.66
CA PHE A 232 -3.15 19.76 10.79
C PHE A 232 -2.29 19.22 9.63
N ILE A 233 -1.33 18.33 9.93
CA ILE A 233 -0.52 17.66 8.90
C ILE A 233 -1.40 16.81 7.98
N LEU A 234 -2.38 16.09 8.53
CA LEU A 234 -3.32 15.27 7.76
C LEU A 234 -4.09 16.12 6.73
N ILE A 235 -4.55 17.31 7.11
CA ILE A 235 -5.25 18.24 6.21
C ILE A 235 -4.31 18.69 5.09
N LEU A 236 -3.11 19.18 5.43
CA LEU A 236 -2.13 19.61 4.42
C LEU A 236 -1.74 18.47 3.47
N ALA A 237 -1.51 17.28 4.01
CA ALA A 237 -1.23 16.07 3.25
C ALA A 237 -2.38 15.68 2.33
N THR A 238 -3.62 15.81 2.79
CA THR A 238 -4.81 15.54 1.98
C THR A 238 -4.93 16.53 0.82
N VAL A 239 -4.65 17.82 1.05
CA VAL A 239 -4.64 18.86 0.00
C VAL A 239 -3.57 18.54 -1.05
N VAL A 240 -2.33 18.28 -0.62
CA VAL A 240 -1.23 17.95 -1.54
C VAL A 240 -1.48 16.64 -2.30
N GLY A 241 -2.05 15.63 -1.63
CA GLY A 241 -2.40 14.36 -2.28
C GLY A 241 -3.51 14.51 -3.32
N SER A 242 -4.54 15.28 -2.99
CA SER A 242 -5.67 15.59 -3.87
C SER A 242 -5.23 16.31 -5.15
N LEU A 243 -4.20 17.14 -5.07
CA LEU A 243 -3.64 17.86 -6.21
C LEU A 243 -3.20 16.92 -7.34
N THR A 244 -2.66 15.74 -7.01
CA THR A 244 -2.26 14.76 -8.04
C THR A 244 -3.44 14.20 -8.83
N GLN A 245 -4.62 14.11 -8.21
CA GLN A 245 -5.83 13.65 -8.88
C GLN A 245 -6.48 14.75 -9.71
N ILE A 246 -6.41 16.00 -9.27
CA ILE A 246 -6.95 17.15 -10.01
C ILE A 246 -6.12 17.40 -11.28
N ILE A 247 -4.80 17.24 -11.20
CA ILE A 247 -3.87 17.43 -12.33
C ILE A 247 -3.76 16.16 -13.19
N ASP A 248 -4.46 15.08 -12.84
CA ASP A 248 -4.45 13.78 -13.54
C ASP A 248 -3.04 13.21 -13.78
N ILE A 249 -2.21 13.27 -12.74
CA ILE A 249 -0.85 12.70 -12.76
C ILE A 249 -0.74 11.50 -11.81
N ARG A 250 0.17 10.58 -12.15
CA ARG A 250 0.53 9.47 -11.26
C ARG A 250 0.98 10.01 -9.90
N ARG A 251 0.67 9.29 -8.81
CA ARG A 251 0.96 9.69 -7.42
C ARG A 251 2.43 9.55 -6.98
N VAL A 252 3.31 9.07 -7.86
CA VAL A 252 4.75 8.93 -7.61
C VAL A 252 5.37 10.21 -7.00
N PRO A 253 5.00 11.44 -7.43
CA PRO A 253 5.54 12.66 -6.85
C PRO A 253 5.27 12.84 -5.35
N CYS A 254 4.20 12.25 -4.79
CA CYS A 254 3.87 12.35 -3.36
C CYS A 254 4.91 11.66 -2.46
N ILE A 255 5.66 10.69 -2.99
CA ILE A 255 6.75 10.02 -2.26
C ILE A 255 7.87 11.01 -1.89
N GLY A 256 7.94 12.17 -2.56
CA GLY A 256 8.84 13.26 -2.18
C GLY A 256 8.70 13.69 -0.71
N ALA A 257 7.51 13.56 -0.12
CA ALA A 257 7.27 13.86 1.30
C ALA A 257 8.06 12.99 2.28
N VAL A 258 8.52 11.82 1.85
CA VAL A 258 9.42 10.97 2.64
C VAL A 258 10.84 11.06 2.11
N MET A 259 11.00 11.07 0.79
CA MET A 259 12.30 10.99 0.14
C MET A 259 13.17 12.23 0.40
N ILE A 260 12.61 13.44 0.30
CA ILE A 260 13.38 14.68 0.50
C ILE A 260 13.89 14.80 1.95
N PRO A 261 13.05 14.63 2.99
CA PRO A 261 13.54 14.62 4.38
C PRO A 261 14.64 13.60 4.64
N VAL A 262 14.48 12.37 4.14
CA VAL A 262 15.48 11.30 4.31
C VAL A 262 16.80 11.65 3.62
N ILE A 263 16.74 12.23 2.41
CA ILE A 263 17.93 12.70 1.70
C ILE A 263 18.65 13.80 2.50
N LEU A 264 17.92 14.80 2.98
CA LEU A 264 18.50 15.91 3.74
C LEU A 264 19.10 15.46 5.07
N PHE A 265 18.41 14.57 5.79
CA PHE A 265 18.92 13.93 7.01
C PHE A 265 20.20 13.12 6.72
N SER A 266 20.24 12.37 5.61
CA SER A 266 21.42 11.60 5.21
C SER A 266 22.62 12.48 4.84
N PHE A 267 22.39 13.72 4.40
CA PHE A 267 23.44 14.69 4.14
C PHE A 267 23.80 15.56 5.36
N GLY A 268 23.14 15.36 6.51
CA GLY A 268 23.38 16.13 7.74
C GLY A 268 22.92 17.58 7.67
N ILE A 269 21.98 17.89 6.76
CA ILE A 269 21.36 19.23 6.63
C ILE A 269 20.19 19.40 7.63
N LEU A 270 19.60 18.28 8.05
CA LEU A 270 18.49 18.14 9.00
C LEU A 270 18.84 17.14 10.09
#